data_AF-A0A8T5M0A5-F1
#
_entry.id   AF-A0A8T5M0A5-F1
#
_cell.length_a   1.000
_cell.length_b   1.000
_cell.length_c   1.000
_cell.angle_alpha   90.00
_cell.angle_beta   90.00
_cell.angle_gamma   90.00
#
_symmetry.space_group_name_H-M   'P 1'
#
loop_
_entity.id
_entity.type
_entity.pdbx_description
1 polymer ?
#
loop_
_entity_poly.entity_id
_entity_poly.type
_entity_poly.pdbx_seq_one_letter_code
_entity_poly.pdbx_strand_id
1 'polypeptide(L)'
;MQFRIVVLIFVVLVLFANSAMAAISAAEAVDFVESENNFLKQNDRVESPNVLIEHQDKKYWMVPLLAGEGAVTFFPVSFADKTLSENEAINSQLFSTAKFLRDYLEYRNSIALQNKRWFMGRDNELIIGDLSFELESEVFELNLIKEELSVPISVSGIMDMQESLSQMSSLAAELSQKISTASGAEASFTVDPTTSDITNIQDSFDDAFIVLFALEQEARVYSELVSNLKSVISSDDDLSVSEKNQFVTLADAPPALFTIGSTSIGNWVIIAQETQQQITQLLNGAQSKVFLDGAKLELERRKQQNQAFSAIYAVDEDFSDKTDYPSLQVAMNDLQSPTKMDFWENQSQLAIAIEKYANAVRFLGNEEFDLSLIETQKTKNAVELVVQDGLIGNELPPFDYSMIINILIIILILVIVMFALKNRQQLTGTVISKPEGEEIDVYGWQKK
;
A
#
# COMPACT_ATOMS: atom_id res chain seq x y z
N MET A 1 -9.38 3.20 -52.39
CA MET A 1 -8.95 4.12 -51.31
C MET A 1 -9.75 3.87 -50.02
N GLN A 2 -11.08 3.94 -50.04
CA GLN A 2 -11.97 3.73 -48.88
C GLN A 2 -11.63 2.50 -48.01
N PHE A 3 -11.36 1.33 -48.59
CA PHE A 3 -11.03 0.11 -47.83
C PHE A 3 -9.79 0.27 -46.91
N ARG A 4 -8.78 1.07 -47.32
CA ARG A 4 -7.62 1.36 -46.46
C ARG A 4 -7.96 2.33 -45.33
N ILE A 5 -8.91 3.25 -45.55
CA ILE A 5 -9.39 4.19 -44.52
C ILE A 5 -10.19 3.43 -43.46
N VAL A 6 -11.06 2.50 -43.86
CA VAL A 6 -11.83 1.66 -42.91
C VAL A 6 -10.90 0.80 -42.06
N VAL A 7 -9.89 0.15 -42.65
CA VAL A 7 -8.90 -0.63 -41.89
C VAL A 7 -8.08 0.27 -40.95
N LEU A 8 -7.68 1.47 -41.37
CA LEU A 8 -6.95 2.40 -40.51
C LEU A 8 -7.80 2.86 -39.33
N ILE A 9 -9.07 3.21 -39.56
CA ILE A 9 -10.04 3.58 -38.50
C ILE A 9 -10.24 2.41 -37.54
N PHE A 10 -10.36 1.18 -38.05
CA PHE A 10 -10.53 -0.02 -37.21
C PHE A 10 -9.29 -0.31 -36.35
N VAL A 11 -8.08 -0.19 -36.90
CA VAL A 11 -6.82 -0.35 -36.15
C VAL A 11 -6.67 0.75 -35.09
N VAL A 12 -7.03 1.99 -35.42
CA VAL A 12 -7.04 3.11 -34.46
C VAL A 12 -8.09 2.89 -33.36
N LEU A 13 -9.30 2.42 -33.70
CA LEU A 13 -10.31 2.05 -32.70
C LEU A 13 -9.89 0.88 -31.81
N VAL A 14 -9.18 -0.12 -32.34
CA VAL A 14 -8.63 -1.23 -31.54
C VAL A 14 -7.49 -0.76 -30.63
N LEU A 15 -6.67 0.21 -31.06
CA LEU A 15 -5.65 0.83 -30.22
C LEU A 15 -6.27 1.69 -29.10
N PHE A 16 -7.35 2.42 -29.37
CA PHE A 16 -8.09 3.17 -28.34
C PHE A 16 -9.01 2.29 -27.47
N ALA A 17 -9.48 1.14 -27.96
CA ALA A 17 -10.22 0.18 -27.13
C ALA A 17 -9.31 -0.60 -26.16
N ASN A 18 -7.99 -0.55 -26.37
CA ASN A 18 -6.99 -1.14 -25.48
C ASN A 18 -6.56 -0.19 -24.34
N SER A 19 -7.19 0.97 -24.15
CA SER A 19 -7.25 1.60 -22.83
C SER A 19 -8.25 0.84 -21.92
N ALA A 20 -8.12 -0.48 -21.88
CA ALA A 20 -8.63 -1.28 -20.78
C ALA A 20 -7.91 -0.78 -19.51
N MET A 21 -8.68 -0.53 -18.45
CA MET A 21 -8.15 -0.01 -17.18
C MET A 21 -6.94 -0.83 -16.77
N ALA A 22 -5.78 -0.18 -16.69
CA ALA A 22 -4.50 -0.83 -16.44
C ALA A 22 -4.48 -1.28 -14.97
N ALA A 23 -4.91 -2.51 -14.76
CA ALA A 23 -4.82 -3.23 -13.50
C ALA A 23 -3.42 -3.08 -12.89
N ILE A 24 -3.31 -2.35 -11.78
CA ILE A 24 -2.02 -2.15 -11.11
C ILE A 24 -1.65 -3.38 -10.28
N SER A 25 -0.36 -3.66 -10.18
CA SER A 25 0.20 -4.68 -9.31
C SER A 25 0.35 -4.21 -7.86
N ALA A 26 0.55 -5.16 -6.93
CA ALA A 26 0.87 -4.86 -5.54
C ALA A 26 2.16 -4.03 -5.40
N ALA A 27 3.14 -4.24 -6.29
CA ALA A 27 4.38 -3.47 -6.31
C ALA A 27 4.11 -2.01 -6.70
N GLU A 28 3.33 -1.76 -7.77
CA GLU A 28 2.95 -0.39 -8.16
C GLU A 28 2.10 0.32 -7.10
N ALA A 29 1.30 -0.42 -6.32
CA ALA A 29 0.57 0.13 -5.17
C ALA A 29 1.49 0.47 -3.99
N VAL A 30 2.56 -0.29 -3.75
CA VAL A 30 3.60 0.04 -2.76
C VAL A 30 4.42 1.24 -3.23
N ASP A 31 4.90 1.25 -4.48
CA ASP A 31 5.66 2.35 -5.08
C ASP A 31 4.85 3.66 -5.08
N PHE A 32 3.54 3.58 -5.30
CA PHE A 32 2.61 4.71 -5.15
C PHE A 32 2.69 5.35 -3.76
N VAL A 33 2.78 4.53 -2.71
CA VAL A 33 2.76 4.96 -1.31
C VAL A 33 4.15 5.41 -0.83
N GLU A 34 5.20 4.71 -1.25
CA GLU A 34 6.57 4.87 -0.76
C GLU A 34 7.41 5.87 -1.56
N SER A 35 7.26 5.91 -2.89
CA SER A 35 8.19 6.61 -3.79
C SER A 35 7.54 7.71 -4.64
N GLU A 36 6.30 7.53 -5.09
CA GLU A 36 5.60 8.51 -5.94
C GLU A 36 4.93 9.64 -5.14
N ASN A 37 4.68 9.40 -3.85
CA ASN A 37 4.02 10.33 -2.94
C ASN A 37 4.78 10.46 -1.62
N ASN A 38 4.53 11.56 -0.91
CA ASN A 38 5.21 11.91 0.34
C ASN A 38 4.35 11.58 1.57
N PHE A 39 3.76 10.37 1.58
CA PHE A 39 2.92 9.90 2.67
C PHE A 39 3.71 9.43 3.91
N LEU A 40 4.92 8.90 3.71
CA LEU A 40 5.73 8.28 4.75
C LEU A 40 6.49 9.31 5.60
N LYS A 41 6.76 8.97 6.86
CA LYS A 41 7.67 9.71 7.75
C LYS A 41 8.99 8.97 7.90
N GLN A 42 9.94 9.64 8.52
CA GLN A 42 11.23 9.04 8.85
C GLN A 42 11.04 7.80 9.73
N ASN A 43 11.55 6.66 9.26
CA ASN A 43 11.46 5.32 9.86
C ASN A 43 10.10 4.61 9.77
N ASP A 44 9.09 5.18 9.10
CA ASP A 44 7.92 4.41 8.70
C ASP A 44 8.32 3.30 7.71
N ARG A 45 7.50 2.24 7.64
CA ARG A 45 7.65 1.17 6.65
C ARG A 45 6.31 0.80 6.06
N VAL A 46 6.33 0.30 4.83
CA VAL A 46 5.17 -0.31 4.19
C VAL A 46 5.39 -1.81 4.03
N GLU A 47 4.31 -2.58 4.16
CA GLU A 47 4.28 -4.00 3.79
C GLU A 47 3.68 -4.16 2.40
N SER A 48 4.12 -5.17 1.64
CA SER A 48 3.46 -5.50 0.38
C SER A 48 2.14 -6.23 0.68
N PRO A 49 0.98 -5.76 0.14
CA PRO A 49 -0.27 -6.48 0.31
C PRO A 49 -0.23 -7.80 -0.47
N ASN A 50 -0.59 -8.90 0.21
CA ASN A 50 -0.56 -10.24 -0.40
C ASN A 50 -1.70 -10.50 -1.40
N VAL A 51 -2.85 -9.83 -1.21
CA VAL A 51 -4.08 -10.00 -1.99
C VAL A 51 -4.82 -8.68 -2.13
N LEU A 52 -5.71 -8.61 -3.13
CA LEU A 52 -6.69 -7.53 -3.28
C LEU A 52 -7.85 -7.73 -2.30
N ILE A 53 -8.41 -6.65 -1.77
CA ILE A 53 -9.67 -6.68 -1.01
C ILE A 53 -10.80 -6.11 -1.85
N GLU A 54 -11.91 -6.83 -1.96
CA GLU A 54 -13.09 -6.38 -2.69
C GLU A 54 -14.16 -5.74 -1.80
N HIS A 55 -14.68 -4.60 -2.25
CA HIS A 55 -15.84 -3.92 -1.67
C HIS A 55 -16.75 -3.40 -2.79
N GLN A 56 -17.96 -3.94 -2.91
CA GLN A 56 -18.98 -3.52 -3.90
C GLN A 56 -18.43 -3.50 -5.34
N ASP A 57 -17.97 -4.65 -5.83
CA ASP A 57 -17.38 -4.86 -7.16
C ASP A 57 -16.10 -4.04 -7.45
N LYS A 58 -15.51 -3.38 -6.43
CA LYS A 58 -14.24 -2.63 -6.53
C LYS A 58 -13.16 -3.32 -5.71
N LYS A 59 -12.01 -3.58 -6.35
CA LYS A 59 -10.84 -4.19 -5.70
C LYS A 59 -9.79 -3.13 -5.33
N TYR A 60 -9.18 -3.29 -4.15
CA TYR A 60 -8.17 -2.38 -3.59
C TYR A 60 -6.95 -3.15 -3.10
N TRP A 61 -5.76 -2.63 -3.39
CA TRP A 61 -4.53 -3.00 -2.70
C TRP A 61 -4.47 -2.25 -1.37
N MET A 62 -4.55 -2.98 -0.26
CA MET A 62 -4.55 -2.41 1.08
C MET A 62 -3.13 -2.37 1.64
N VAL A 63 -2.34 -1.37 1.23
CA VAL A 63 -0.92 -1.25 1.63
C VAL A 63 -0.84 -0.86 3.11
N PRO A 64 -0.33 -1.72 4.02
CA PRO A 64 -0.24 -1.40 5.45
C PRO A 64 0.89 -0.40 5.71
N LEU A 65 0.61 0.61 6.54
CA LEU A 65 1.63 1.51 7.09
C LEU A 65 2.01 1.03 8.49
N LEU A 66 3.28 0.69 8.68
CA LEU A 66 3.83 0.28 9.97
C LEU A 66 4.53 1.44 10.68
N ALA A 67 4.27 1.55 11.99
CA ALA A 67 5.11 2.29 12.92
C ALA A 67 5.60 1.33 14.01
N GLY A 68 6.87 0.91 13.92
CA GLY A 68 7.38 -0.21 14.71
C GLY A 68 6.90 -1.55 14.14
N GLU A 69 6.30 -2.39 14.99
CA GLU A 69 5.81 -3.73 14.62
C GLU A 69 4.30 -3.76 14.30
N GLY A 70 3.58 -2.66 14.50
CA GLY A 70 2.12 -2.59 14.32
C GLY A 70 1.70 -1.73 13.12
N ALA A 71 0.66 -2.18 12.41
CA ALA A 71 -0.01 -1.37 11.40
C ALA A 71 -0.81 -0.22 12.05
N VAL A 72 -0.45 1.02 11.72
CA VAL A 72 -1.12 2.25 12.20
C VAL A 72 -2.24 2.72 11.28
N THR A 73 -2.15 2.45 9.99
CA THR A 73 -3.21 2.66 9.00
C THR A 73 -2.96 1.80 7.76
N PHE A 74 -3.86 1.87 6.78
CA PHE A 74 -3.73 1.23 5.48
C PHE A 74 -4.06 2.24 4.39
N PHE A 75 -3.32 2.22 3.28
CA PHE A 75 -3.65 3.00 2.09
C PHE A 75 -4.53 2.15 1.16
N PRO A 76 -5.80 2.52 0.92
CA PRO A 76 -6.70 1.79 0.04
C PRO A 76 -6.46 2.21 -1.42
N VAL A 77 -5.43 1.64 -2.06
CA VAL A 77 -5.06 1.97 -3.44
C VAL A 77 -5.96 1.20 -4.41
N SER A 78 -6.76 1.91 -5.19
CA SER A 78 -7.66 1.37 -6.21
C SER A 78 -6.90 0.61 -7.30
N PHE A 79 -7.33 -0.63 -7.55
CA PHE A 79 -6.75 -1.53 -8.55
C PHE A 79 -6.86 -1.01 -10.00
N ALA A 80 -7.87 -0.17 -10.28
CA ALA A 80 -8.22 0.24 -11.64
C ALA A 80 -7.51 1.52 -12.13
N ASP A 81 -7.15 2.41 -11.21
CA ASP A 81 -6.70 3.78 -11.53
C ASP A 81 -5.58 4.33 -10.62
N LYS A 82 -5.05 3.54 -9.68
CA LYS A 82 -3.95 3.95 -8.78
C LYS A 82 -4.28 5.17 -7.91
N THR A 83 -5.54 5.33 -7.52
CA THR A 83 -5.99 6.40 -6.60
C THR A 83 -6.29 5.88 -5.19
N LEU A 84 -6.33 6.76 -4.18
CA LEU A 84 -6.82 6.40 -2.85
C LEU A 84 -8.34 6.48 -2.78
N SER A 85 -8.97 5.56 -2.05
CA SER A 85 -10.40 5.68 -1.71
C SER A 85 -10.65 6.86 -0.76
N GLU A 86 -11.46 7.82 -1.21
CA GLU A 86 -11.89 9.01 -0.45
C GLU A 86 -13.13 8.77 0.44
N ASN A 87 -13.75 7.58 0.38
CA ASN A 87 -15.00 7.31 1.10
C ASN A 87 -14.74 6.69 2.48
N GLU A 88 -14.98 7.47 3.53
CA GLU A 88 -14.75 7.08 4.94
C GLU A 88 -15.49 5.80 5.37
N ALA A 89 -16.71 5.58 4.86
CA ALA A 89 -17.51 4.40 5.19
C ALA A 89 -16.94 3.13 4.53
N ILE A 90 -16.51 3.25 3.26
CA ILE A 90 -15.81 2.17 2.54
C ILE A 90 -14.47 1.88 3.22
N ASN A 91 -13.70 2.91 3.54
CA ASN A 91 -12.39 2.79 4.21
C ASN A 91 -12.52 2.07 5.56
N SER A 92 -13.60 2.31 6.32
CA SER A 92 -13.88 1.59 7.57
C SER A 92 -13.93 0.06 7.37
N GLN A 93 -14.62 -0.39 6.32
CA GLN A 93 -14.78 -1.80 6.00
C GLN A 93 -13.48 -2.41 5.45
N LEU A 94 -12.82 -1.68 4.55
CA LEU A 94 -11.51 -2.08 4.01
C LEU A 94 -10.44 -2.20 5.11
N PHE A 95 -10.38 -1.26 6.06
CA PHE A 95 -9.43 -1.32 7.18
C PHE A 95 -9.70 -2.47 8.13
N SER A 96 -10.97 -2.73 8.47
CA SER A 96 -11.34 -3.89 9.28
C SER A 96 -10.93 -5.19 8.59
N THR A 97 -11.19 -5.32 7.30
CA THR A 97 -10.88 -6.54 6.53
C THR A 97 -9.37 -6.72 6.37
N ALA A 98 -8.62 -5.66 6.04
CA ALA A 98 -7.18 -5.69 5.90
C ALA A 98 -6.47 -6.00 7.23
N LYS A 99 -6.89 -5.36 8.32
CA LYS A 99 -6.32 -5.64 9.65
C LYS A 99 -6.61 -7.06 10.10
N PHE A 100 -7.87 -7.51 9.99
CA PHE A 100 -8.21 -8.89 10.38
C PHE A 100 -7.42 -9.90 9.56
N LEU A 101 -7.37 -9.77 8.23
CA LEU A 101 -6.60 -10.66 7.37
C LEU A 101 -5.10 -10.70 7.73
N ARG A 102 -4.48 -9.53 7.93
CA ARG A 102 -3.07 -9.40 8.31
C ARG A 102 -2.80 -10.13 9.63
N ASP A 103 -3.51 -9.75 10.68
CA ASP A 103 -3.28 -10.29 12.03
C ASP A 103 -3.68 -11.79 12.12
N TYR A 104 -4.68 -12.23 11.34
CA TYR A 104 -5.09 -13.63 11.23
C TYR A 104 -4.02 -14.50 10.57
N LEU A 105 -3.40 -14.02 9.47
CA LEU A 105 -2.29 -14.71 8.82
C LEU A 105 -1.05 -14.76 9.73
N GLU A 106 -0.74 -13.68 10.45
CA GLU A 106 0.30 -13.67 11.48
C GLU A 106 0.04 -14.72 12.56
N TYR A 107 -1.18 -14.78 13.10
CA TYR A 107 -1.58 -15.76 14.09
C TYR A 107 -1.49 -17.21 13.56
N ARG A 108 -2.06 -17.50 12.39
CA ARG A 108 -2.00 -18.84 11.75
C ARG A 108 -0.56 -19.29 11.54
N ASN A 109 0.31 -18.40 11.06
CA ASN A 109 1.74 -18.69 10.89
C ASN A 109 2.43 -18.93 12.24
N SER A 110 2.05 -18.21 13.30
CA SER A 110 2.59 -18.43 14.66
C SER A 110 2.24 -19.81 15.24
N ILE A 111 1.08 -20.38 14.90
CA ILE A 111 0.66 -21.73 15.28
C ILE A 111 1.52 -22.78 14.56
N ALA A 112 1.76 -22.61 13.25
CA ALA A 112 2.63 -23.47 12.47
C ALA A 112 4.08 -23.48 13.00
N LEU A 113 4.62 -22.31 13.36
CA LEU A 113 5.96 -22.18 13.96
C LEU A 113 6.09 -22.87 15.33
N GLN A 114 4.98 -23.05 16.07
CA GLN A 114 4.94 -23.81 17.33
C GLN A 114 4.84 -25.33 17.12
N ASN A 115 4.81 -25.83 15.87
CA ASN A 115 4.47 -27.21 15.51
C ASN A 115 3.10 -27.68 16.06
N LYS A 116 2.18 -26.74 16.32
CA LYS A 116 0.80 -27.02 16.69
C LYS A 116 -0.02 -27.28 15.42
N ARG A 117 -0.96 -28.23 15.47
CA ARG A 117 -1.88 -28.47 14.35
C ARG A 117 -2.90 -27.32 14.27
N TRP A 118 -3.19 -26.88 13.05
CA TRP A 118 -4.28 -25.94 12.79
C TRP A 118 -5.62 -26.67 12.89
N PHE A 119 -6.55 -26.19 13.73
CA PHE A 119 -7.82 -26.89 13.97
C PHE A 119 -8.62 -27.10 12.68
N MET A 120 -8.77 -26.04 11.87
CA MET A 120 -9.45 -26.09 10.57
C MET A 120 -8.62 -26.73 9.44
N GLY A 121 -7.52 -27.43 9.76
CA GLY A 121 -6.68 -28.09 8.77
C GLY A 121 -7.33 -29.36 8.19
N ARG A 122 -7.12 -29.60 6.88
CA ARG A 122 -7.54 -30.81 6.17
C ARG A 122 -7.11 -32.13 6.83
N ASP A 123 -5.98 -32.15 7.53
CA ASP A 123 -5.54 -33.34 8.27
C ASP A 123 -6.53 -33.70 9.40
N ASN A 124 -7.15 -32.70 10.02
CA ASN A 124 -8.14 -32.90 11.07
C ASN A 124 -9.52 -33.25 10.49
N GLU A 125 -9.89 -32.70 9.33
CA GLU A 125 -11.06 -33.13 8.55
C GLU A 125 -11.01 -34.65 8.33
N LEU A 126 -9.89 -35.15 7.80
CA LEU A 126 -9.71 -36.58 7.52
C LEU A 126 -9.73 -37.44 8.79
N ILE A 127 -9.01 -37.05 9.84
CA ILE A 127 -8.96 -37.80 11.12
C ILE A 127 -10.35 -37.90 11.76
N ILE A 128 -11.16 -36.84 11.69
CA ILE A 128 -12.52 -36.83 12.23
C ILE A 128 -13.51 -37.58 11.31
N GLY A 129 -13.29 -37.57 9.99
CA GLY A 129 -14.03 -38.42 9.05
C GLY A 129 -13.78 -39.90 9.30
N ASP A 130 -12.52 -40.31 9.45
CA ASP A 130 -12.13 -41.70 9.75
C ASP A 130 -12.70 -42.18 11.10
N LEU A 131 -12.70 -41.30 12.13
CA LEU A 131 -13.32 -41.56 13.43
C LEU A 131 -14.79 -41.98 13.34
N SER A 132 -15.59 -41.37 12.46
CA SER A 132 -17.00 -41.74 12.29
C SER A 132 -17.15 -43.21 11.87
N PHE A 133 -16.33 -43.67 10.93
CA PHE A 133 -16.33 -45.07 10.49
C PHE A 133 -15.80 -46.03 11.57
N GLU A 134 -14.77 -45.62 12.33
CA GLU A 134 -14.24 -46.44 13.43
C GLU A 134 -15.31 -46.61 14.54
N LEU A 135 -16.02 -45.55 14.92
CA LEU A 135 -17.08 -45.62 15.93
C LEU A 135 -18.30 -46.45 15.48
N GLU A 136 -18.65 -46.43 14.18
CA GLU A 136 -19.66 -47.35 13.64
C GLU A 136 -19.22 -48.81 13.71
N SER A 137 -17.94 -49.11 13.46
CA SER A 137 -17.40 -50.47 13.59
C SER A 137 -17.57 -51.01 15.02
N GLU A 138 -17.28 -50.19 16.02
CA GLU A 138 -17.36 -50.53 17.44
C GLU A 138 -18.80 -50.83 17.91
N VAL A 139 -19.83 -50.22 17.29
CA VAL A 139 -21.24 -50.61 17.52
C VAL A 139 -21.51 -52.06 17.13
N PHE A 140 -20.86 -52.57 16.07
CA PHE A 140 -20.96 -53.98 15.67
C PHE A 140 -20.20 -54.90 16.64
N GLU A 141 -19.05 -54.49 17.18
CA GLU A 141 -18.31 -55.28 18.17
C GLU A 141 -19.08 -55.40 19.49
N LEU A 142 -19.74 -54.32 19.94
CA LEU A 142 -20.67 -54.36 21.08
C LEU A 142 -21.86 -55.31 20.87
N ASN A 143 -22.33 -55.52 19.64
CA ASN A 143 -23.39 -56.52 19.38
C ASN A 143 -22.90 -57.95 19.64
N LEU A 144 -21.64 -58.27 19.30
CA LEU A 144 -21.05 -59.58 19.56
C LEU A 144 -20.87 -59.82 21.07
N ILE A 145 -20.44 -58.79 21.81
CA ILE A 145 -20.36 -58.84 23.28
C ILE A 145 -21.74 -59.09 23.92
N LYS A 146 -22.80 -58.48 23.37
CA LYS A 146 -24.19 -58.66 23.82
C LYS A 146 -24.77 -60.04 23.54
N GLU A 147 -24.27 -60.76 22.53
CA GLU A 147 -24.65 -62.15 22.25
C GLU A 147 -23.96 -63.14 23.21
N GLU A 148 -22.73 -62.84 23.65
CA GLU A 148 -21.96 -63.66 24.60
C GLU A 148 -22.35 -63.40 26.08
N LEU A 149 -22.58 -62.13 26.47
CA LEU A 149 -23.02 -61.76 27.83
C LEU A 149 -24.53 -61.97 28.01
N SER A 150 -24.91 -63.19 28.36
CA SER A 150 -26.30 -63.59 28.64
C SER A 150 -26.95 -62.94 29.90
N VAL A 151 -26.34 -61.90 30.48
CA VAL A 151 -26.75 -61.26 31.75
C VAL A 151 -27.62 -60.02 31.47
N PRO A 152 -28.89 -59.97 31.94
CA PRO A 152 -29.82 -58.90 31.56
C PRO A 152 -29.40 -57.46 31.91
N ILE A 153 -28.61 -57.26 32.97
CA ILE A 153 -28.12 -55.94 33.38
C ILE A 153 -27.05 -55.41 32.42
N SER A 154 -26.23 -56.30 31.84
CA SER A 154 -25.24 -55.95 30.83
C SER A 154 -25.90 -55.52 29.51
N VAL A 155 -27.05 -56.11 29.17
CA VAL A 155 -27.74 -55.83 27.89
C VAL A 155 -28.23 -54.39 27.77
N SER A 156 -28.74 -53.77 28.84
CA SER A 156 -29.16 -52.35 28.79
C SER A 156 -27.96 -51.41 28.72
N GLY A 157 -26.93 -51.63 29.54
CA GLY A 157 -25.72 -50.80 29.48
C GLY A 157 -24.99 -50.86 28.13
N ILE A 158 -24.99 -52.04 27.48
CA ILE A 158 -24.47 -52.17 26.11
C ILE A 158 -25.35 -51.41 25.11
N MET A 159 -26.67 -51.39 25.27
CA MET A 159 -27.54 -50.59 24.38
C MET A 159 -27.30 -49.09 24.52
N ASP A 160 -27.16 -48.59 25.75
CA ASP A 160 -26.83 -47.18 26.01
C ASP A 160 -25.46 -46.82 25.39
N MET A 161 -24.48 -47.71 25.48
CA MET A 161 -23.17 -47.56 24.83
C MET A 161 -23.25 -47.56 23.30
N GLN A 162 -24.12 -48.38 22.71
CA GLN A 162 -24.35 -48.42 21.26
C GLN A 162 -25.02 -47.14 20.74
N GLU A 163 -25.98 -46.59 21.49
CA GLU A 163 -26.62 -45.31 21.17
C GLU A 163 -25.59 -44.16 21.24
N SER A 164 -24.79 -44.12 22.30
CA SER A 164 -23.72 -43.13 22.48
C SER A 164 -22.64 -43.19 21.37
N LEU A 165 -22.16 -44.38 20.98
CA LEU A 165 -21.25 -44.53 19.83
C LEU A 165 -21.88 -44.07 18.50
N SER A 166 -23.17 -44.38 18.29
CA SER A 166 -23.89 -43.95 17.08
C SER A 166 -24.03 -42.42 17.04
N GLN A 167 -24.29 -41.79 18.18
CA GLN A 167 -24.35 -40.34 18.30
C GLN A 167 -22.96 -39.70 18.10
N MET A 168 -21.89 -40.27 18.67
CA MET A 168 -20.52 -39.82 18.42
C MET A 168 -20.11 -39.95 16.95
N SER A 169 -20.50 -41.04 16.26
CA SER A 169 -20.27 -41.15 14.80
C SER A 169 -20.95 -40.02 14.04
N SER A 170 -22.24 -39.77 14.32
CA SER A 170 -22.98 -38.68 13.67
C SER A 170 -22.35 -37.30 13.93
N LEU A 171 -21.90 -37.04 15.16
CA LEU A 171 -21.21 -35.80 15.54
C LEU A 171 -19.82 -35.70 14.90
N ALA A 172 -19.10 -36.80 14.74
CA ALA A 172 -17.83 -36.84 14.02
C ALA A 172 -18.02 -36.55 12.53
N ALA A 173 -18.98 -37.19 11.86
CA ALA A 173 -19.32 -36.91 10.46
C ALA A 173 -19.74 -35.44 10.25
N GLU A 174 -20.58 -34.89 11.14
CA GLU A 174 -20.95 -33.47 11.10
C GLU A 174 -19.72 -32.56 11.33
N LEU A 175 -18.88 -32.86 12.31
CA LEU A 175 -17.66 -32.09 12.60
C LEU A 175 -16.69 -32.09 11.42
N SER A 176 -16.50 -33.22 10.74
CA SER A 176 -15.71 -33.30 9.50
C SER A 176 -16.27 -32.35 8.44
N GLN A 177 -17.59 -32.31 8.24
CA GLN A 177 -18.23 -31.41 7.30
C GLN A 177 -18.08 -29.93 7.71
N LYS A 178 -18.20 -29.60 9.00
CA LYS A 178 -17.99 -28.25 9.52
C LYS A 178 -16.55 -27.79 9.38
N ILE A 179 -15.56 -28.65 9.67
CA ILE A 179 -14.13 -28.36 9.45
C ILE A 179 -13.86 -28.09 7.96
N SER A 180 -14.39 -28.91 7.06
CA SER A 180 -14.26 -28.70 5.60
C SER A 180 -14.86 -27.36 5.16
N THR A 181 -16.04 -27.01 5.70
CA THR A 181 -16.72 -25.72 5.45
C THR A 181 -15.88 -24.54 5.95
N ALA A 182 -15.36 -24.62 7.17
CA ALA A 182 -14.53 -23.57 7.76
C ALA A 182 -13.18 -23.41 7.04
N SER A 183 -12.54 -24.52 6.65
CA SER A 183 -11.35 -24.50 5.79
C SER A 183 -11.63 -23.87 4.42
N GLY A 184 -12.83 -24.06 3.86
CA GLY A 184 -13.26 -23.44 2.61
C GLY A 184 -13.49 -21.93 2.74
N ALA A 185 -14.10 -21.49 3.84
CA ALA A 185 -14.27 -20.08 4.16
C ALA A 185 -12.91 -19.38 4.37
N GLU A 186 -12.01 -19.98 5.15
CA GLU A 186 -10.64 -19.51 5.35
C GLU A 186 -9.88 -19.43 4.01
N ALA A 187 -9.91 -20.48 3.18
CA ALA A 187 -9.20 -20.51 1.91
C ALA A 187 -9.73 -19.46 0.93
N SER A 188 -11.04 -19.22 0.91
CA SER A 188 -11.65 -18.20 0.06
C SER A 188 -11.25 -16.79 0.51
N PHE A 189 -11.39 -16.49 1.81
CA PHE A 189 -11.05 -15.18 2.37
C PHE A 189 -9.55 -14.87 2.31
N THR A 190 -8.67 -15.86 2.45
CA THR A 190 -7.22 -15.64 2.38
C THR A 190 -6.68 -15.45 0.96
N VAL A 191 -7.51 -15.69 -0.08
CA VAL A 191 -7.13 -15.59 -1.51
C VAL A 191 -7.85 -14.45 -2.24
N ASP A 192 -9.16 -14.27 -2.03
CA ASP A 192 -9.95 -13.17 -2.60
C ASP A 192 -10.90 -12.60 -1.53
N PRO A 193 -10.36 -11.91 -0.50
CA PRO A 193 -11.15 -11.37 0.61
C PRO A 193 -12.15 -10.31 0.14
N THR A 194 -13.43 -10.50 0.47
CA THR A 194 -14.42 -9.43 0.39
C THR A 194 -14.67 -8.83 1.78
N THR A 195 -15.05 -7.55 1.83
CA THR A 195 -15.42 -6.91 3.10
C THR A 195 -16.65 -7.52 3.79
N SER A 196 -17.47 -8.26 3.05
CA SER A 196 -18.65 -8.96 3.59
C SER A 196 -18.31 -10.28 4.26
N ASP A 197 -17.21 -10.94 3.87
CA ASP A 197 -16.90 -12.31 4.31
C ASP A 197 -16.12 -12.38 5.63
N ILE A 198 -15.80 -11.23 6.23
CA ILE A 198 -14.98 -11.14 7.45
C ILE A 198 -15.59 -11.89 8.64
N THR A 199 -16.92 -11.94 8.76
CA THR A 199 -17.62 -12.70 9.81
C THR A 199 -17.70 -14.19 9.50
N ASN A 200 -17.73 -14.59 8.23
CA ASN A 200 -17.90 -15.98 7.81
C ASN A 200 -16.79 -16.90 8.35
N ILE A 201 -15.56 -16.38 8.56
CA ILE A 201 -14.49 -17.14 9.23
C ILE A 201 -14.84 -17.43 10.70
N GLN A 202 -15.33 -16.43 11.44
CA GLN A 202 -15.72 -16.67 12.84
C GLN A 202 -16.94 -17.59 12.89
N ASP A 203 -17.98 -17.30 12.12
CA ASP A 203 -19.23 -18.06 12.13
C ASP A 203 -18.99 -19.54 11.80
N SER A 204 -18.15 -19.84 10.78
CA SER A 204 -17.81 -21.21 10.41
C SER A 204 -16.87 -21.91 11.41
N PHE A 205 -16.00 -21.16 12.10
CA PHE A 205 -15.21 -21.69 13.21
C PHE A 205 -16.10 -22.06 14.41
N ASP A 206 -16.99 -21.14 14.80
CA ASP A 206 -17.91 -21.29 15.94
C ASP A 206 -18.84 -22.49 15.72
N ASP A 207 -19.37 -22.65 14.50
CA ASP A 207 -20.14 -23.82 14.06
C ASP A 207 -19.38 -25.15 14.27
N ALA A 208 -18.10 -25.21 13.85
CA ALA A 208 -17.27 -26.41 14.04
C ALA A 208 -16.93 -26.66 15.51
N PHE A 209 -16.69 -25.60 16.28
CA PHE A 209 -16.39 -25.70 17.72
C PHE A 209 -17.57 -26.23 18.53
N ILE A 210 -18.81 -25.83 18.20
CA ILE A 210 -20.02 -26.33 18.85
C ILE A 210 -20.15 -27.86 18.71
N VAL A 211 -19.93 -28.39 17.50
CA VAL A 211 -20.01 -29.84 17.26
C VAL A 211 -18.86 -30.59 17.92
N LEU A 212 -17.65 -30.04 17.92
CA LEU A 212 -16.51 -30.61 18.68
C LEU A 212 -16.81 -30.69 20.19
N PHE A 213 -17.41 -29.64 20.76
CA PHE A 213 -17.77 -29.63 22.17
C PHE A 213 -18.86 -30.66 22.48
N ALA A 214 -19.87 -30.82 21.61
CA ALA A 214 -20.89 -31.85 21.74
C ALA A 214 -20.30 -33.28 21.66
N LEU A 215 -19.38 -33.52 20.73
CA LEU A 215 -18.64 -34.79 20.61
C LEU A 215 -17.82 -35.11 21.87
N GLU A 216 -17.20 -34.09 22.49
CA GLU A 216 -16.43 -34.26 23.73
C GLU A 216 -17.31 -34.61 24.93
N GLN A 217 -18.49 -33.97 25.06
CA GLN A 217 -19.46 -34.32 26.10
C GLN A 217 -19.98 -35.75 25.93
N GLU A 218 -20.29 -36.17 24.70
CA GLU A 218 -20.76 -37.53 24.44
C GLU A 218 -19.66 -38.58 24.72
N ALA A 219 -18.40 -38.27 24.39
CA ALA A 219 -17.26 -39.13 24.74
C ALA A 219 -17.06 -39.27 26.27
N ARG A 220 -17.44 -38.26 27.06
CA ARG A 220 -17.47 -38.37 28.54
C ARG A 220 -18.59 -39.29 29.00
N VAL A 221 -19.81 -39.14 28.47
CA VAL A 221 -20.95 -40.02 28.75
C VAL A 221 -20.58 -41.47 28.43
N TYR A 222 -20.01 -41.74 27.26
CA TYR A 222 -19.53 -43.05 26.88
C TYR A 222 -18.48 -43.62 27.86
N SER A 223 -17.51 -42.80 28.30
CA SER A 223 -16.51 -43.22 29.30
C SER A 223 -17.10 -43.55 30.67
N GLU A 224 -18.21 -42.92 31.06
CA GLU A 224 -18.96 -43.27 32.27
C GLU A 224 -19.72 -44.60 32.09
N LEU A 225 -20.35 -44.81 30.93
CA LEU A 225 -21.03 -46.08 30.57
C LEU A 225 -20.05 -47.26 30.56
N VAL A 226 -18.88 -47.10 29.93
CA VAL A 226 -17.74 -48.07 29.98
C VAL A 226 -17.38 -48.42 31.42
N SER A 227 -17.22 -47.40 32.28
CA SER A 227 -16.83 -47.60 33.68
C SER A 227 -17.90 -48.34 34.48
N ASN A 228 -19.17 -48.02 34.23
CA ASN A 228 -20.32 -48.69 34.84
C ASN A 228 -20.43 -50.16 34.39
N LEU A 229 -20.30 -50.44 33.09
CA LEU A 229 -20.34 -51.82 32.56
C LEU A 229 -19.20 -52.67 33.14
N LYS A 230 -17.97 -52.15 33.21
CA LYS A 230 -16.83 -52.83 33.84
C LYS A 230 -17.06 -53.10 35.33
N SER A 231 -17.70 -52.19 36.05
CA SER A 231 -18.08 -52.37 37.45
C SER A 231 -19.08 -53.52 37.60
N VAL A 232 -20.14 -53.53 36.78
CA VAL A 232 -21.14 -54.62 36.72
C VAL A 232 -20.45 -55.97 36.48
N ILE A 233 -19.67 -56.10 35.40
CA ILE A 233 -18.92 -57.33 35.04
C ILE A 233 -18.02 -57.78 36.21
N SER A 234 -17.31 -56.85 36.84
CA SER A 234 -16.42 -57.16 37.97
C SER A 234 -17.18 -57.68 39.19
N SER A 235 -18.38 -57.15 39.44
CA SER A 235 -19.25 -57.49 40.57
C SER A 235 -20.13 -58.73 40.37
N ASP A 236 -20.20 -59.28 39.16
CA ASP A 236 -21.08 -60.40 38.83
C ASP A 236 -20.57 -61.72 39.43
N ASP A 237 -21.31 -62.32 40.38
CA ASP A 237 -20.88 -63.55 41.05
C ASP A 237 -20.97 -64.81 40.16
N ASP A 238 -21.69 -64.76 39.03
CA ASP A 238 -21.86 -65.90 38.11
C ASP A 238 -20.71 -66.02 37.08
N LEU A 239 -19.89 -64.97 36.90
CA LEU A 239 -18.74 -64.96 35.98
C LEU A 239 -17.42 -65.41 36.64
N SER A 240 -16.65 -66.27 35.97
CA SER A 240 -15.30 -66.63 36.42
C SER A 240 -14.31 -65.47 36.26
N VAL A 241 -13.19 -65.53 36.99
CA VAL A 241 -12.10 -64.54 36.89
C VAL A 241 -11.56 -64.41 35.44
N SER A 242 -11.59 -65.48 34.65
CA SER A 242 -11.13 -65.44 33.25
C SER A 242 -12.12 -64.68 32.36
N GLU A 243 -13.42 -64.95 32.51
CA GLU A 243 -14.48 -64.29 31.75
C GLU A 243 -14.57 -62.80 32.12
N LYS A 244 -14.48 -62.47 33.42
CA LYS A 244 -14.43 -61.07 33.88
C LYS A 244 -13.29 -60.29 33.22
N ASN A 245 -12.09 -60.85 33.18
CA ASN A 245 -10.95 -60.18 32.53
C ASN A 245 -11.18 -59.99 31.02
N GLN A 246 -11.72 -61.00 30.33
CA GLN A 246 -12.04 -60.92 28.91
C GLN A 246 -13.09 -59.85 28.61
N PHE A 247 -14.21 -59.86 29.33
CA PHE A 247 -15.29 -58.90 29.12
C PHE A 247 -14.94 -57.47 29.56
N VAL A 248 -14.11 -57.30 30.60
CA VAL A 248 -13.59 -55.97 30.98
C VAL A 248 -12.70 -55.37 29.89
N THR A 249 -11.86 -56.16 29.23
CA THR A 249 -11.06 -55.70 28.08
C THR A 249 -11.93 -55.43 26.84
N LEU A 250 -12.94 -56.25 26.58
CA LEU A 250 -13.89 -56.02 25.49
C LEU A 250 -14.79 -54.79 25.72
N ALA A 251 -14.93 -54.34 26.96
CA ALA A 251 -15.62 -53.10 27.33
C ALA A 251 -14.66 -51.89 27.40
N ASP A 252 -13.41 -51.98 26.95
CA ASP A 252 -12.53 -50.81 26.80
C ASP A 252 -13.09 -49.81 25.78
N ALA A 253 -12.77 -48.52 25.96
CA ALA A 253 -13.20 -47.50 25.00
C ALA A 253 -12.37 -47.60 23.70
N PRO A 254 -12.99 -47.35 22.52
CA PRO A 254 -12.31 -47.43 21.23
C PRO A 254 -10.98 -46.64 21.19
N PRO A 255 -9.86 -47.25 20.72
CA PRO A 255 -8.59 -46.55 20.52
C PRO A 255 -8.71 -45.25 19.69
N ALA A 256 -9.69 -45.22 18.78
CA ALA A 256 -10.10 -44.07 17.99
C ALA A 256 -10.28 -42.78 18.82
N LEU A 257 -11.00 -42.87 19.95
CA LEU A 257 -11.30 -41.74 20.83
C LEU A 257 -10.05 -41.13 21.50
N PHE A 258 -8.96 -41.91 21.60
CA PHE A 258 -7.67 -41.47 22.13
C PHE A 258 -6.71 -40.94 21.04
N THR A 259 -7.05 -41.12 19.77
CA THR A 259 -6.20 -40.80 18.61
C THR A 259 -6.41 -39.36 18.11
N ILE A 260 -7.48 -38.71 18.56
CA ILE A 260 -7.87 -37.33 18.20
C ILE A 260 -6.95 -36.35 18.95
N GLY A 261 -5.80 -36.06 18.33
CA GLY A 261 -4.72 -35.28 18.96
C GLY A 261 -3.88 -36.12 19.91
N SER A 262 -2.75 -35.59 20.35
CA SER A 262 -1.68 -36.39 20.96
C SER A 262 -1.97 -36.97 22.36
N THR A 263 -3.23 -36.99 22.83
CA THR A 263 -3.66 -37.78 24.02
C THR A 263 -5.18 -37.85 24.29
N SER A 264 -6.04 -36.94 23.77
CA SER A 264 -7.51 -37.00 23.95
C SER A 264 -8.28 -35.89 23.20
N ILE A 265 -9.59 -36.12 22.97
CA ILE A 265 -10.55 -35.10 22.47
C ILE A 265 -10.56 -33.83 23.35
N GLY A 266 -10.41 -33.96 24.67
CA GLY A 266 -10.36 -32.80 25.57
C GLY A 266 -9.23 -31.81 25.25
N ASN A 267 -8.10 -32.28 24.73
CA ASN A 267 -7.02 -31.39 24.27
C ASN A 267 -7.41 -30.64 22.98
N TRP A 268 -8.26 -31.21 22.12
CA TRP A 268 -8.80 -30.49 20.95
C TRP A 268 -9.75 -29.39 21.36
N VAL A 269 -10.64 -29.63 22.34
CA VAL A 269 -11.53 -28.58 22.86
C VAL A 269 -10.71 -27.39 23.38
N ILE A 270 -9.62 -27.64 24.12
CA ILE A 270 -8.73 -26.57 24.60
C ILE A 270 -8.11 -25.79 23.42
N ILE A 271 -7.49 -26.47 22.45
CA ILE A 271 -6.84 -25.81 21.30
C ILE A 271 -7.86 -25.04 20.44
N ALA A 272 -9.04 -25.63 20.20
CA ALA A 272 -10.09 -24.99 19.43
C ALA A 272 -10.68 -23.79 20.19
N GLN A 273 -10.84 -23.87 21.51
CA GLN A 273 -11.27 -22.74 22.35
C GLN A 273 -10.23 -21.61 22.39
N GLU A 274 -8.93 -21.92 22.51
CA GLU A 274 -7.84 -20.93 22.38
C GLU A 274 -7.90 -20.23 21.01
N THR A 275 -8.11 -21.00 19.94
CA THR A 275 -8.21 -20.50 18.56
C THR A 275 -9.47 -19.64 18.37
N GLN A 276 -10.62 -20.07 18.90
CA GLN A 276 -11.88 -19.33 18.90
C GLN A 276 -11.72 -17.95 19.56
N GLN A 277 -11.15 -17.94 20.77
CA GLN A 277 -10.90 -16.72 21.53
C GLN A 277 -9.94 -15.80 20.79
N GLN A 278 -8.89 -16.33 20.16
CA GLN A 278 -7.96 -15.53 19.39
C GLN A 278 -8.60 -14.95 18.13
N ILE A 279 -9.33 -15.73 17.31
CA ILE A 279 -10.05 -15.24 16.14
C ILE A 279 -11.05 -14.14 16.54
N THR A 280 -11.83 -14.38 17.59
CA THR A 280 -12.76 -13.40 18.17
C THR A 280 -12.04 -12.12 18.62
N GLN A 281 -10.87 -12.21 19.25
CA GLN A 281 -10.07 -11.04 19.66
C GLN A 281 -9.52 -10.27 18.45
N LEU A 282 -9.06 -10.97 17.40
CA LEU A 282 -8.56 -10.34 16.18
C LEU A 282 -9.69 -9.60 15.44
N LEU A 283 -10.87 -10.21 15.31
CA LEU A 283 -12.03 -9.57 14.67
C LEU A 283 -12.49 -8.35 15.46
N ASN A 284 -12.66 -8.49 16.78
CA ASN A 284 -13.03 -7.37 17.65
C ASN A 284 -11.98 -6.25 17.63
N GLY A 285 -10.69 -6.57 17.54
CA GLY A 285 -9.60 -5.61 17.39
C GLY A 285 -9.70 -4.84 16.07
N ALA A 286 -9.92 -5.54 14.96
CA ALA A 286 -10.06 -4.98 13.62
C ALA A 286 -11.34 -4.15 13.43
N GLN A 287 -12.44 -4.53 14.09
CA GLN A 287 -13.71 -3.79 14.11
C GLN A 287 -13.76 -2.72 15.22
N SER A 288 -12.75 -2.65 16.09
CA SER A 288 -12.78 -1.73 17.23
C SER A 288 -12.81 -0.27 16.76
N LYS A 289 -13.71 0.52 17.34
CA LYS A 289 -13.80 1.96 17.05
C LYS A 289 -12.47 2.69 17.28
N VAL A 290 -11.71 2.30 18.30
CA VAL A 290 -10.40 2.88 18.62
C VAL A 290 -9.41 2.68 17.47
N PHE A 291 -9.33 1.48 16.90
CA PHE A 291 -8.49 1.23 15.73
C PHE A 291 -9.02 1.97 14.49
N LEU A 292 -10.31 1.84 14.18
CA LEU A 292 -10.88 2.39 12.94
C LEU A 292 -10.81 3.93 12.89
N ASP A 293 -11.15 4.62 13.97
CA ASP A 293 -11.05 6.08 14.06
C ASP A 293 -9.58 6.53 13.99
N GLY A 294 -8.66 5.79 14.63
CA GLY A 294 -7.22 6.06 14.59
C GLY A 294 -6.62 5.89 13.20
N ALA A 295 -6.94 4.78 12.51
CA ALA A 295 -6.46 4.49 11.17
C ALA A 295 -6.97 5.52 10.14
N LYS A 296 -8.24 5.94 10.24
CA LYS A 296 -8.81 7.03 9.42
C LYS A 296 -8.08 8.34 9.63
N LEU A 297 -7.93 8.75 10.89
CA LEU A 297 -7.25 10.01 11.25
C LEU A 297 -5.81 10.00 10.71
N GLU A 298 -5.12 8.87 10.81
CA GLU A 298 -3.76 8.72 10.30
C GLU A 298 -3.71 8.75 8.77
N LEU A 299 -4.66 8.11 8.05
CA LEU A 299 -4.75 8.20 6.58
C LEU A 299 -4.96 9.64 6.13
N GLU A 300 -5.95 10.35 6.70
CA GLU A 300 -6.22 11.75 6.34
C GLU A 300 -5.01 12.64 6.67
N ARG A 301 -4.35 12.41 7.79
CA ARG A 301 -3.11 13.11 8.14
C ARG A 301 -1.99 12.85 7.13
N ARG A 302 -1.86 11.64 6.57
CA ARG A 302 -0.88 11.36 5.50
C ARG A 302 -1.28 12.00 4.18
N LYS A 303 -2.58 12.04 3.84
CA LYS A 303 -3.08 12.79 2.68
C LYS A 303 -2.75 14.28 2.79
N GLN A 304 -3.00 14.89 3.95
CA GLN A 304 -2.60 16.28 4.25
C GLN A 304 -1.08 16.48 4.16
N GLN A 305 -0.27 15.56 4.70
CA GLN A 305 1.19 15.59 4.57
C GLN A 305 1.63 15.63 3.09
N ASN A 306 1.10 14.73 2.26
CA ASN A 306 1.44 14.65 0.84
C ASN A 306 0.99 15.90 0.07
N GLN A 307 -0.20 16.43 0.36
CA GLN A 307 -0.70 17.68 -0.22
C GLN A 307 0.16 18.88 0.17
N ALA A 308 0.49 19.03 1.46
CA ALA A 308 1.33 20.12 1.96
C ALA A 308 2.76 20.07 1.41
N PHE A 309 3.33 18.87 1.26
CA PHE A 309 4.62 18.66 0.59
C PHE A 309 4.55 19.04 -0.89
N SER A 310 3.60 18.46 -1.62
CA SER A 310 3.46 18.68 -3.07
C SER A 310 3.20 20.13 -3.42
N ALA A 311 2.41 20.86 -2.62
CA ALA A 311 2.14 22.28 -2.84
C ALA A 311 3.40 23.18 -2.76
N ILE A 312 4.47 22.73 -2.10
CA ILE A 312 5.75 23.44 -1.98
C ILE A 312 6.76 22.95 -3.03
N TYR A 313 6.85 21.62 -3.25
CA TYR A 313 7.97 20.99 -3.95
C TYR A 313 7.62 20.38 -5.31
N ALA A 314 6.38 19.93 -5.52
CA ALA A 314 5.98 19.29 -6.78
C ALA A 314 5.76 20.32 -7.89
N VAL A 315 5.69 19.82 -9.13
CA VAL A 315 5.36 20.65 -10.29
C VAL A 315 3.91 21.14 -10.19
N ASP A 316 3.69 22.42 -10.48
CA ASP A 316 2.38 23.07 -10.41
C ASP A 316 2.16 23.86 -11.72
N GLU A 317 1.27 23.34 -12.58
CA GLU A 317 1.00 23.92 -13.91
C GLU A 317 0.35 25.32 -13.81
N ASP A 318 -0.63 25.49 -12.91
CA ASP A 318 -1.32 26.78 -12.68
C ASP A 318 -0.36 27.86 -12.16
N PHE A 319 0.65 27.49 -11.38
CA PHE A 319 1.70 28.39 -10.91
C PHE A 319 2.77 28.66 -11.98
N SER A 320 3.13 27.63 -12.76
CA SER A 320 4.10 27.74 -13.85
C SER A 320 3.59 28.68 -14.96
N ASP A 321 2.31 28.57 -15.34
CA ASP A 321 1.68 29.42 -16.37
C ASP A 321 1.67 30.93 -16.03
N LYS A 322 1.85 31.27 -14.74
CA LYS A 322 1.87 32.66 -14.26
C LYS A 322 3.27 33.21 -13.96
N THR A 323 4.24 32.34 -13.74
CA THR A 323 5.55 32.72 -13.17
C THR A 323 6.76 32.20 -13.93
N ASP A 324 6.56 31.38 -14.96
CA ASP A 324 7.59 30.61 -15.68
C ASP A 324 8.40 29.63 -14.80
N TYR A 325 8.04 29.44 -13.51
CA TYR A 325 8.69 28.50 -12.60
C TYR A 325 7.86 27.23 -12.42
N PRO A 326 8.45 26.03 -12.60
CA PRO A 326 7.70 24.78 -12.53
C PRO A 326 7.20 24.45 -11.11
N SER A 327 7.82 24.99 -10.06
CA SER A 327 7.36 24.81 -8.67
C SER A 327 7.74 25.98 -7.78
N LEU A 328 7.05 26.09 -6.63
CA LEU A 328 7.30 27.14 -5.65
C LEU A 328 8.74 27.08 -5.10
N GLN A 329 9.28 25.89 -4.82
CA GLN A 329 10.67 25.73 -4.40
C GLN A 329 11.65 26.31 -5.43
N VAL A 330 11.45 26.04 -6.72
CA VAL A 330 12.35 26.53 -7.78
C VAL A 330 12.29 28.06 -7.87
N ALA A 331 11.08 28.64 -7.83
CA ALA A 331 10.91 30.09 -7.78
C ALA A 331 11.60 30.71 -6.55
N MET A 332 11.35 30.18 -5.35
CA MET A 332 11.93 30.71 -4.11
C MET A 332 13.45 30.56 -4.06
N ASN A 333 14.04 29.55 -4.67
CA ASN A 333 15.49 29.42 -4.81
C ASN A 333 16.09 30.49 -5.73
N ASP A 334 15.40 30.87 -6.81
CA ASP A 334 15.86 31.92 -7.72
C ASP A 334 15.66 33.33 -7.14
N LEU A 335 14.49 33.60 -6.55
CA LEU A 335 14.16 34.88 -5.92
C LEU A 335 15.12 35.21 -4.76
N GLN A 336 15.51 34.20 -3.97
CA GLN A 336 16.49 34.33 -2.88
C GLN A 336 17.95 34.19 -3.33
N SER A 337 18.23 34.05 -4.63
CA SER A 337 19.60 33.96 -5.11
C SER A 337 20.39 35.23 -4.77
N PRO A 338 21.60 35.13 -4.18
CA PRO A 338 22.44 36.29 -3.87
C PRO A 338 22.79 37.17 -5.08
N THR A 339 22.59 36.67 -6.32
CA THR A 339 22.81 37.44 -7.56
C THR A 339 21.57 38.16 -8.07
N LYS A 340 20.39 37.93 -7.48
CA LYS A 340 19.09 38.48 -7.94
C LYS A 340 18.29 39.18 -6.84
N MET A 341 18.45 38.78 -5.58
CA MET A 341 17.63 39.23 -4.45
C MET A 341 17.48 40.76 -4.36
N ASP A 342 18.59 41.51 -4.41
CA ASP A 342 18.58 42.98 -4.34
C ASP A 342 18.07 43.68 -5.61
N PHE A 343 17.85 42.93 -6.69
CA PHE A 343 17.48 43.44 -8.01
C PHE A 343 16.00 43.28 -8.36
N TRP A 344 15.17 42.61 -7.54
CA TRP A 344 13.72 42.57 -7.74
C TRP A 344 13.08 43.93 -7.45
N GLU A 345 12.14 44.38 -8.29
CA GLU A 345 11.46 45.66 -8.11
C GLU A 345 10.57 45.65 -6.86
N ASN A 346 9.80 44.57 -6.65
CA ASN A 346 8.88 44.44 -5.52
C ASN A 346 9.51 43.80 -4.28
N GLN A 347 10.46 44.53 -3.67
CA GLN A 347 11.13 44.12 -2.43
C GLN A 347 10.16 43.84 -1.26
N SER A 348 8.99 44.48 -1.23
CA SER A 348 7.96 44.26 -0.20
C SER A 348 7.33 42.87 -0.32
N GLN A 349 6.90 42.47 -1.53
CA GLN A 349 6.35 41.14 -1.75
C GLN A 349 7.44 40.05 -1.67
N LEU A 350 8.69 40.36 -2.04
CA LEU A 350 9.82 39.44 -1.85
C LEU A 350 10.04 39.11 -0.37
N ALA A 351 10.03 40.11 0.51
CA ALA A 351 10.14 39.89 1.96
C ALA A 351 8.99 39.03 2.51
N ILE A 352 7.76 39.27 2.03
CA ILE A 352 6.58 38.45 2.38
C ILE A 352 6.77 37.01 1.88
N ALA A 353 7.18 36.81 0.62
CA ALA A 353 7.41 35.49 0.06
C ALA A 353 8.45 34.70 0.87
N ILE A 354 9.56 35.32 1.26
CA ILE A 354 10.60 34.68 2.08
C ILE A 354 10.06 34.27 3.46
N GLU A 355 9.35 35.17 4.15
CA GLU A 355 8.76 34.88 5.47
C GLU A 355 7.74 33.75 5.40
N LYS A 356 6.85 33.79 4.39
CA LYS A 356 5.77 32.81 4.22
C LYS A 356 6.28 31.45 3.74
N TYR A 357 7.29 31.42 2.89
CA TYR A 357 7.96 30.18 2.51
C TYR A 357 8.65 29.51 3.71
N ALA A 358 9.40 30.28 4.51
CA ALA A 358 10.06 29.76 5.71
C ALA A 358 9.04 29.23 6.75
N ASN A 359 7.89 29.91 6.91
CA ASN A 359 6.80 29.42 7.74
C ASN A 359 6.16 28.15 7.18
N ALA A 360 5.91 28.07 5.87
CA ALA A 360 5.34 26.87 5.25
C ALA A 360 6.24 25.64 5.46
N VAL A 361 7.53 25.75 5.16
CA VAL A 361 8.51 24.66 5.37
C VAL A 361 8.61 24.28 6.86
N ARG A 362 8.57 25.25 7.77
CA ARG A 362 8.55 25.00 9.23
C ARG A 362 7.27 24.28 9.67
N PHE A 363 6.11 24.71 9.19
CA PHE A 363 4.83 24.09 9.53
C PHE A 363 4.72 22.66 8.97
N LEU A 364 5.21 22.40 7.75
CA LEU A 364 5.35 21.05 7.20
C LEU A 364 6.22 20.15 8.10
N GLY A 365 7.38 20.64 8.52
CA GLY A 365 8.29 19.91 9.43
C GLY A 365 7.74 19.70 10.85
N ASN A 366 6.81 20.55 11.29
CA ASN A 366 6.11 20.44 12.57
C ASN A 366 4.83 19.56 12.52
N GLU A 367 4.51 18.98 11.36
CA GLU A 367 3.24 18.27 11.11
C GLU A 367 1.97 19.16 11.16
N GLU A 368 2.13 20.47 11.03
CA GLU A 368 1.06 21.49 11.00
C GLU A 368 0.58 21.71 9.54
N PHE A 369 0.14 20.63 8.87
CA PHE A 369 -0.06 20.59 7.41
C PHE A 369 -1.04 21.62 6.84
N ASP A 370 -2.17 21.87 7.50
CA ASP A 370 -3.14 22.88 7.05
C ASP A 370 -2.55 24.31 7.11
N LEU A 371 -1.73 24.60 8.13
CA LEU A 371 -1.02 25.89 8.23
C LEU A 371 0.09 25.99 7.18
N SER A 372 0.76 24.89 6.88
CA SER A 372 1.71 24.81 5.76
C SER A 372 1.04 25.16 4.43
N LEU A 373 -0.12 24.58 4.12
CA LEU A 373 -0.88 24.88 2.90
C LEU A 373 -1.31 26.36 2.83
N ILE A 374 -1.77 26.93 3.94
CA ILE A 374 -2.16 28.35 4.02
C ILE A 374 -0.98 29.29 3.77
N GLU A 375 0.18 29.06 4.39
CA GLU A 375 1.36 29.90 4.16
C GLU A 375 1.96 29.65 2.75
N THR A 376 1.87 28.43 2.22
CA THR A 376 2.26 28.09 0.84
C THR A 376 1.46 28.92 -0.17
N GLN A 377 0.13 29.00 -0.04
CA GLN A 377 -0.69 29.81 -0.94
C GLN A 377 -0.38 31.31 -0.84
N LYS A 378 -0.14 31.83 0.38
CA LYS A 378 0.31 33.22 0.56
C LYS A 378 1.65 33.46 -0.12
N THR A 379 2.55 32.48 -0.07
CA THR A 379 3.85 32.54 -0.76
C THR A 379 3.66 32.59 -2.27
N LYS A 380 2.88 31.67 -2.86
CA LYS A 380 2.57 31.67 -4.31
C LYS A 380 2.05 33.02 -4.78
N ASN A 381 1.05 33.57 -4.09
CA ASN A 381 0.48 34.88 -4.40
C ASN A 381 1.52 36.02 -4.34
N ALA A 382 2.45 35.99 -3.38
CA ALA A 382 3.51 36.99 -3.27
C ALA A 382 4.57 36.83 -4.37
N VAL A 383 4.93 35.60 -4.73
CA VAL A 383 5.87 35.29 -5.83
C VAL A 383 5.29 35.70 -7.18
N GLU A 384 4.00 35.43 -7.43
CA GLU A 384 3.29 35.89 -8.64
C GLU A 384 3.46 37.41 -8.84
N LEU A 385 3.32 38.20 -7.77
CA LEU A 385 3.52 39.65 -7.81
C LEU A 385 4.99 40.07 -8.01
N VAL A 386 5.95 39.41 -7.35
CA VAL A 386 7.39 39.71 -7.54
C VAL A 386 7.84 39.44 -8.96
N VAL A 387 7.37 38.33 -9.56
CA VAL A 387 7.72 37.96 -10.93
C VAL A 387 7.02 38.87 -11.94
N GLN A 388 5.76 39.27 -11.68
CA GLN A 388 5.02 40.21 -12.52
C GLN A 388 5.66 41.60 -12.59
N ASP A 389 6.14 42.13 -11.46
CA ASP A 389 6.85 43.43 -11.42
C ASP A 389 8.29 43.29 -11.95
N GLY A 390 8.93 42.14 -11.77
CA GLY A 390 10.19 41.78 -12.38
C GLY A 390 11.43 42.39 -11.70
N LEU A 391 12.52 42.49 -12.47
CA LEU A 391 13.79 43.07 -12.00
C LEU A 391 13.84 44.57 -12.29
N ILE A 392 14.39 45.33 -11.34
CA ILE A 392 14.71 46.76 -11.47
C ILE A 392 15.43 46.97 -12.80
N GLY A 393 14.77 47.71 -13.69
CA GLY A 393 15.27 47.96 -15.03
C GLY A 393 16.63 48.65 -15.00
N ASN A 394 17.70 47.89 -15.24
CA ASN A 394 18.90 48.47 -15.80
C ASN A 394 18.53 48.96 -17.22
N GLU A 395 18.19 50.24 -17.34
CA GLU A 395 18.44 50.95 -18.59
C GLU A 395 19.90 50.67 -18.95
N LEU A 396 20.13 49.85 -19.96
CA LEU A 396 21.46 49.63 -20.52
C LEU A 396 22.04 51.02 -20.78
N PRO A 397 23.20 51.39 -20.18
CA PRO A 397 23.75 52.72 -20.35
C PRO A 397 23.85 53.00 -21.85
N PRO A 398 23.33 54.15 -22.33
CA PRO A 398 23.08 54.37 -23.74
C PRO A 398 24.34 54.07 -24.53
N PHE A 399 24.22 53.13 -25.49
CA PHE A 399 25.35 52.52 -26.18
C PHE A 399 26.32 53.61 -26.64
N ASP A 400 27.57 53.57 -26.16
CA ASP A 400 28.49 54.70 -26.35
C ASP A 400 28.97 54.78 -27.81
N TYR A 401 28.19 55.50 -28.61
CA TYR A 401 28.48 55.82 -30.00
C TYR A 401 29.82 56.57 -30.15
N SER A 402 30.38 57.19 -29.10
CA SER A 402 31.66 57.88 -29.18
C SER A 402 32.79 56.94 -29.63
N MET A 403 32.79 55.68 -29.18
CA MET A 403 33.83 54.72 -29.54
C MET A 403 33.71 54.29 -31.02
N ILE A 404 32.49 54.05 -31.50
CA ILE A 404 32.21 53.74 -32.91
C ILE A 404 32.52 54.93 -33.82
N ILE A 405 32.14 56.15 -33.41
CA ILE A 405 32.40 57.39 -34.15
C ILE A 405 33.92 57.65 -34.21
N ASN A 406 34.66 57.46 -33.12
CA ASN A 406 36.12 57.60 -33.12
C ASN A 406 36.80 56.58 -34.05
N ILE A 407 36.33 55.32 -34.07
CA ILE A 407 36.83 54.30 -35.02
C ILE A 407 36.53 54.72 -36.48
N LEU A 408 35.31 55.20 -36.77
CA LEU A 408 34.95 55.70 -38.10
C LEU A 408 35.79 56.91 -38.52
N ILE A 409 36.09 57.84 -37.61
CA ILE A 409 36.97 59.00 -37.86
C ILE A 409 38.40 58.52 -38.18
N ILE A 410 38.94 57.56 -37.40
CA ILE A 410 40.28 56.99 -37.64
C ILE A 410 40.33 56.30 -39.01
N ILE A 411 39.30 55.53 -39.38
CA ILE A 411 39.18 54.88 -40.70
C ILE A 411 39.10 55.95 -41.80
N LEU A 412 38.31 57.00 -41.63
CA LEU A 412 38.20 58.10 -42.60
C LEU A 412 39.54 58.81 -42.82
N ILE A 413 40.28 59.10 -41.73
CA ILE A 413 41.63 59.67 -41.79
C ILE A 413 42.58 58.72 -42.52
N LEU A 414 42.55 57.41 -42.22
CA LEU A 414 43.34 56.41 -42.94
C LEU A 414 43.02 56.36 -44.43
N VAL A 415 41.74 56.46 -44.81
CA VAL A 415 41.32 56.52 -46.23
C VAL A 415 41.80 57.81 -46.90
N ILE A 416 41.72 58.97 -46.23
CA ILE A 416 42.25 60.25 -46.73
C ILE A 416 43.77 60.17 -46.91
N VAL A 417 44.49 59.61 -45.93
CA VAL A 417 45.96 59.40 -46.00
C VAL A 417 46.33 58.43 -47.12
N MET A 418 45.62 57.31 -47.27
CA MET A 418 45.83 56.37 -48.38
C MET A 418 45.53 57.03 -49.74
N PHE A 419 44.49 57.85 -49.84
CA PHE A 419 44.17 58.60 -51.06
C PHE A 419 45.26 59.63 -51.40
N ALA A 420 45.76 60.38 -50.40
CA ALA A 420 46.85 61.32 -50.57
C ALA A 420 48.18 60.64 -50.94
N LEU A 421 48.49 59.48 -50.35
CA LEU A 421 49.67 58.68 -50.70
C LEU A 421 49.55 58.07 -52.10
N LYS A 422 48.38 57.56 -52.48
CA LYS A 422 48.11 56.98 -53.81
C LYS A 422 48.14 58.04 -54.92
N ASN A 423 47.63 59.25 -54.64
CA ASN A 423 47.62 60.38 -55.58
C ASN A 423 48.82 61.32 -55.42
N ARG A 424 49.85 60.94 -54.64
CA ARG A 424 51.05 61.74 -54.41
C ARG A 424 51.73 62.22 -55.71
N GLN A 425 51.70 61.40 -56.76
CA GLN A 425 52.28 61.73 -58.07
C GLN A 425 51.46 62.77 -58.87
N GLN A 426 50.18 62.97 -58.56
CA GLN A 426 49.34 64.02 -59.17
C GLN A 426 49.35 65.32 -58.35
N LEU A 427 49.45 65.23 -57.02
CA LEU A 427 49.45 66.38 -56.12
C LEU A 427 50.78 67.18 -56.12
N THR A 428 51.88 66.60 -56.60
CA THR A 428 53.15 67.34 -56.82
C THR A 428 53.17 68.19 -58.09
N GLY A 429 52.09 68.19 -58.90
CA GLY A 429 52.00 68.98 -60.13
C GLY A 429 51.53 70.43 -59.96
N THR A 430 51.11 70.85 -58.76
CA THR A 430 50.33 72.08 -58.55
C THR A 430 50.86 72.99 -57.44
N VAL A 431 52.18 72.96 -57.18
CA VAL A 431 52.91 73.85 -56.26
C VAL A 431 54.37 74.00 -56.74
N ILE A 432 55.00 75.16 -57.00
CA ILE A 432 54.63 76.57 -57.23
C ILE A 432 55.66 77.14 -58.24
N SER A 433 55.29 78.07 -59.12
CA SER A 433 56.24 79.06 -59.69
C SER A 433 55.62 80.47 -59.67
N LYS A 434 56.39 81.44 -59.14
CA LYS A 434 55.93 82.77 -58.69
C LYS A 434 55.67 83.81 -59.81
N PRO A 435 54.93 84.89 -59.50
CA PRO A 435 54.97 86.16 -60.25
C PRO A 435 56.17 87.04 -59.83
N GLU A 436 56.25 88.24 -60.43
CA GLU A 436 57.30 89.29 -60.28
C GLU A 436 58.62 88.98 -61.03
N GLY A 437 59.19 89.89 -61.82
CA GLY A 437 58.72 91.21 -62.28
C GLY A 437 59.67 91.78 -63.36
N GLU A 438 59.25 92.78 -64.12
CA GLU A 438 60.15 93.48 -65.06
C GLU A 438 61.07 94.45 -64.30
N GLU A 439 62.38 94.21 -64.36
CA GLU A 439 63.41 95.21 -64.05
C GLU A 439 64.33 95.41 -65.27
N ILE A 440 64.95 96.59 -65.35
CA ILE A 440 65.31 97.23 -66.62
C ILE A 440 66.69 96.81 -67.17
N ASP A 441 66.78 96.74 -68.50
CA ASP A 441 67.96 96.48 -69.34
C ASP A 441 69.17 97.38 -69.03
N VAL A 442 70.37 96.77 -68.89
CA VAL A 442 71.66 97.46 -68.70
C VAL A 442 72.80 96.71 -69.42
N TYR A 443 72.91 96.92 -70.74
CA TYR A 443 73.99 96.49 -71.65
C TYR A 443 74.13 94.96 -71.87
N GLY A 444 74.41 94.44 -73.07
CA GLY A 444 74.67 95.11 -74.35
C GLY A 444 75.74 94.36 -75.17
N TRP A 445 75.52 94.25 -76.48
CA TRP A 445 76.53 94.01 -77.52
C TRP A 445 77.37 92.71 -77.51
N GLN A 446 77.09 91.81 -78.45
CA GLN A 446 77.95 91.47 -79.63
C GLN A 446 77.34 90.27 -80.38
N LYS A 447 76.63 90.46 -81.50
CA LYS A 447 77.17 90.39 -82.88
C LYS A 447 77.97 89.10 -83.20
N LYS A 448 77.36 88.21 -83.97
CA LYS A 448 77.50 88.31 -85.44
C LYS A 448 76.26 87.80 -86.17
#